data_AF-A0A661X6M0-F1
#
_entry.id   AF-A0A661X6M0-F1
#
_cell.length_a   1.000
_cell.length_b   1.000
_cell.length_c   1.000
_cell.angle_alpha   90.00
_cell.angle_beta   90.00
_cell.angle_gamma   90.00
#
_symmetry.space_group_name_H-M   'P 1'
#
loop_
_entity.id
_entity.type
_entity.pdbx_description
1 polymer ?
#
loop_
_entity_poly.entity_id
_entity_poly.type
_entity_poly.pdbx_seq_one_letter_code
_entity_poly.pdbx_strand_id
1 'polypeptide(L)'
;ISRQPKMPYYSVPQPSSTPSGGGVSGSVMERDPLYEEARAIVVRHQQGSISFLQRRLKIGFSRAARIMDELERDGIVGPGEGSKPRQVLITLQELQEMMH
;
A
#
# COMPACT_ATOMS: atom_id res chain seq x y z
N ILE A 1 -13.42 -59.68 -2.84
CA ILE A 1 -12.16 -58.90 -2.85
C ILE A 1 -12.19 -58.00 -4.08
N SER A 2 -12.52 -56.72 -3.89
CA SER A 2 -12.86 -55.79 -4.98
C SER A 2 -11.59 -55.23 -5.59
N ARG A 3 -11.15 -55.79 -6.73
CA ARG A 3 -10.02 -55.23 -7.49
C ARG A 3 -10.52 -54.05 -8.30
N GLN A 4 -10.37 -52.84 -7.76
CA GLN A 4 -10.52 -51.64 -8.58
C GLN A 4 -9.29 -51.50 -9.51
N PRO A 5 -9.49 -51.18 -10.80
CA PRO A 5 -8.39 -50.88 -11.70
C PRO A 5 -7.84 -49.49 -11.40
N LYS A 6 -6.51 -49.39 -11.26
CA LYS A 6 -5.80 -48.14 -10.98
C LYS A 6 -5.75 -47.28 -12.24
N MET A 7 -6.59 -46.24 -12.31
CA MET A 7 -6.51 -45.24 -13.39
C MET A 7 -5.14 -44.56 -13.39
N PRO A 8 -4.51 -44.31 -14.55
CA PRO A 8 -3.28 -43.55 -14.61
C PRO A 8 -3.59 -42.07 -14.35
N TYR A 9 -2.93 -41.52 -13.36
CA TYR A 9 -2.98 -40.11 -13.01
C TYR A 9 -2.36 -39.29 -14.14
N TYR A 10 -3.17 -38.47 -14.81
CA TYR A 10 -2.66 -37.40 -15.67
C TYR A 10 -2.03 -36.33 -14.78
N SER A 11 -0.72 -36.16 -14.88
CA SER A 11 -0.02 -35.02 -14.28
C SER A 11 -0.36 -33.77 -15.07
N VAL A 12 -1.18 -32.90 -14.49
CA VAL A 12 -1.42 -31.56 -15.01
C VAL A 12 -0.22 -30.70 -14.63
N PRO A 13 0.53 -30.11 -15.58
CA PRO A 13 1.60 -29.19 -15.24
C PRO A 13 1.01 -27.93 -14.60
N GLN A 14 1.52 -27.56 -13.42
CA GLN A 14 1.12 -26.34 -12.73
C GLN A 14 1.63 -25.11 -13.49
N PRO A 15 0.84 -24.03 -13.63
CA PRO A 15 1.33 -22.80 -14.23
C PRO A 15 2.41 -22.21 -13.32
N SER A 16 3.60 -22.01 -13.87
CA SER A 16 4.68 -21.27 -13.24
C SER A 16 4.20 -19.85 -12.95
N SER A 17 3.95 -19.58 -11.68
CA SER A 17 3.65 -18.23 -11.22
C SER A 17 4.93 -17.40 -11.32
N THR A 18 5.07 -16.63 -12.39
CA THR A 18 5.97 -15.47 -12.40
C THR A 18 5.31 -14.34 -11.63
N PRO A 19 5.93 -13.87 -10.54
CA PRO A 19 5.97 -12.44 -10.32
C PRO A 19 7.40 -12.04 -9.95
N SER A 20 8.22 -11.74 -10.96
CA SER A 20 9.44 -10.96 -10.75
C SER A 20 9.21 -9.58 -11.36
N GLY A 21 8.37 -8.81 -10.69
CA GLY A 21 8.08 -7.43 -11.01
C GLY A 21 8.18 -6.62 -9.73
N GLY A 22 9.19 -5.75 -9.65
CA GLY A 22 9.33 -4.77 -8.58
C GLY A 22 10.75 -4.71 -8.04
N GLY A 23 11.63 -4.04 -8.77
CA GLY A 23 12.96 -3.67 -8.28
C GLY A 23 12.83 -2.90 -6.96
N VAL A 24 13.39 -3.47 -5.90
CA VAL A 24 13.71 -2.75 -4.67
C VAL A 24 15.06 -2.07 -4.90
N SER A 25 14.99 -0.87 -5.46
CA SER A 25 16.03 0.14 -5.31
C SER A 25 15.58 1.10 -4.22
N GLY A 26 16.45 1.38 -3.25
CA GLY A 26 16.19 2.34 -2.19
C GLY A 26 16.82 1.99 -0.85
N SER A 27 18.11 1.66 -0.85
CA SER A 27 18.96 1.88 0.32
C SER A 27 19.24 3.39 0.41
N VAL A 28 19.41 3.89 1.65
CA VAL A 28 19.76 5.26 2.05
C VAL A 28 18.57 6.20 2.26
N MET A 29 18.09 6.28 3.52
CA MET A 29 17.49 7.41 4.28
C MET A 29 16.70 8.55 3.57
N GLU A 30 16.26 8.39 2.34
CA GLU A 30 15.47 9.36 1.60
C GLU A 30 14.00 8.95 1.73
N ARG A 31 13.13 9.92 2.06
CA ARG A 31 11.68 9.71 2.16
C ARG A 31 11.17 8.97 0.93
N ASP A 32 10.12 8.14 1.08
CA ASP A 32 9.61 7.39 -0.06
C ASP A 32 9.24 8.37 -1.19
N PRO A 33 9.64 8.13 -2.46
CA PRO A 33 9.35 9.06 -3.55
C PRO A 33 7.85 9.26 -3.77
N LEU A 34 7.02 8.31 -3.32
CA LEU A 34 5.56 8.39 -3.41
C LEU A 34 4.93 9.11 -2.19
N TYR A 35 5.74 9.54 -1.22
CA TYR A 35 5.29 10.24 -0.03
C TYR A 35 4.55 11.55 -0.37
N GLU A 36 5.15 12.39 -1.22
CA GLU A 36 4.56 13.68 -1.62
C GLU A 36 3.22 13.46 -2.35
N GLU A 37 3.17 12.45 -3.21
CA GLU A 37 1.95 12.09 -3.93
C GLU A 37 0.87 11.53 -2.99
N ALA A 38 1.27 10.68 -2.03
CA ALA A 38 0.39 10.16 -1.00
C ALA A 38 -0.22 11.27 -0.15
N ARG A 39 0.61 12.23 0.31
CA ARG A 39 0.18 13.43 1.04
C ARG A 39 -0.90 14.17 0.27
N ALA A 40 -0.63 14.50 -0.99
CA ALA A 40 -1.59 15.23 -1.82
C ALA A 40 -2.91 14.45 -1.99
N ILE A 41 -2.84 13.14 -2.21
CA ILE A 41 -4.02 12.28 -2.42
C ILE A 41 -4.86 12.14 -1.14
N VAL A 42 -4.21 11.91 0.00
CA VAL A 42 -4.86 11.73 1.31
C VAL A 42 -5.58 13.01 1.72
N VAL A 43 -4.92 14.15 1.59
CA VAL A 43 -5.50 15.46 1.90
C VAL A 43 -6.62 15.82 0.93
N ARG A 44 -6.43 15.56 -0.37
CA ARG A 44 -7.45 15.83 -1.39
C ARG A 44 -8.75 15.05 -1.19
N HIS A 45 -8.64 13.78 -0.79
CA HIS A 45 -9.80 12.90 -0.64
C HIS A 45 -10.28 12.81 0.80
N GLN A 46 -9.57 13.38 1.77
CA GLN A 46 -9.78 13.18 3.21
C GLN A 46 -9.93 11.69 3.58
N GLN A 47 -9.08 10.84 2.98
CA GLN A 47 -9.13 9.39 3.15
C GLN A 47 -7.76 8.87 3.56
N GLY A 48 -7.53 8.74 4.88
CA GLY A 48 -6.30 8.23 5.46
C GLY A 48 -6.31 6.71 5.69
N SER A 49 -6.57 5.90 4.66
CA SER A 49 -6.46 4.42 4.80
C SER A 49 -5.35 3.82 3.96
N ILE A 50 -4.67 2.83 4.53
CA ILE A 50 -3.59 2.08 3.85
C ILE A 50 -4.11 1.48 2.55
N SER A 51 -5.29 0.84 2.58
CA SER A 51 -5.95 0.26 1.39
C SER A 51 -6.32 1.29 0.32
N PHE A 52 -6.48 2.58 0.69
CA PHE A 52 -6.69 3.65 -0.27
C PHE A 52 -5.39 4.02 -0.99
N LEU A 53 -4.29 4.19 -0.23
CA LEU A 53 -2.96 4.44 -0.79
C LEU A 53 -2.49 3.30 -1.70
N GLN A 54 -2.72 2.03 -1.30
CA GLN A 54 -2.40 0.87 -2.12
C GLN A 54 -3.04 0.93 -3.51
N ARG A 55 -4.33 1.29 -3.59
CA ARG A 55 -5.06 1.36 -4.86
C ARG A 55 -4.65 2.55 -5.72
N ARG A 56 -4.38 3.70 -5.10
CA ARG A 56 -4.05 4.94 -5.79
C ARG A 56 -2.62 4.94 -6.34
N LEU A 57 -1.65 4.53 -5.50
CA LEU A 57 -0.23 4.55 -5.83
C LEU A 57 0.28 3.21 -6.37
N LYS A 58 -0.59 2.18 -6.41
CA LYS A 58 -0.25 0.81 -6.82
C LYS A 58 0.96 0.24 -6.06
N ILE A 59 1.00 0.50 -4.76
CA ILE A 59 2.07 0.07 -3.85
C ILE A 59 1.64 -1.10 -2.97
N GLY A 60 2.63 -1.88 -2.52
CA GLY A 60 2.43 -2.93 -1.53
C GLY A 60 2.05 -2.40 -0.14
N PHE A 61 1.47 -3.27 0.70
CA PHE A 61 1.01 -2.93 2.05
C PHE A 61 2.12 -2.31 2.90
N SER A 62 3.31 -2.92 2.92
CA SER A 62 4.44 -2.46 3.74
C SER A 62 4.89 -1.05 3.38
N ARG A 63 4.84 -0.68 2.09
CA ARG A 63 5.19 0.67 1.64
C ARG A 63 4.10 1.67 2.01
N ALA A 64 2.83 1.32 1.77
CA ALA A 64 1.70 2.17 2.14
C ALA A 64 1.62 2.44 3.66
N ALA A 65 1.91 1.44 4.49
CA ALA A 65 1.97 1.59 5.95
C ALA A 65 3.07 2.57 6.37
N ARG A 66 4.29 2.42 5.82
CA ARG A 66 5.39 3.36 6.09
C ARG A 66 5.05 4.80 5.73
N ILE A 67 4.52 5.01 4.52
CA ILE A 67 4.08 6.33 4.06
C ILE A 67 3.01 6.88 5.02
N MET A 68 2.05 6.07 5.43
CA MET A 68 1.00 6.49 6.36
C MET A 68 1.55 6.90 7.74
N ASP A 69 2.55 6.19 8.24
CA ASP A 69 3.22 6.52 9.50
C ASP A 69 4.09 7.78 9.36
N GLU A 70 4.70 8.03 8.20
CA GLU A 70 5.37 9.30 7.90
C GLU A 70 4.39 10.47 7.85
N LEU A 71 3.22 10.29 7.24
CA LEU A 71 2.17 11.31 7.22
C LEU A 71 1.67 11.62 8.65
N GLU A 72 1.63 10.63 9.53
CA GLU A 72 1.25 10.82 10.94
C GLU A 72 2.33 11.61 11.68
N ARG A 73 3.61 11.28 11.45
CA ARG A 73 4.75 12.01 12.02
C ARG A 73 4.79 13.48 11.60
N ASP A 74 4.42 13.76 10.36
CA ASP A 74 4.33 15.12 9.83
C ASP A 74 3.02 15.84 10.22
N GLY A 75 2.13 15.20 10.99
CA GLY A 75 0.88 15.79 11.48
C GLY A 75 -0.21 15.96 10.42
N ILE A 76 -0.08 15.31 9.27
CA ILE A 76 -1.04 15.36 8.15
C ILE A 76 -2.28 14.51 8.47
N VAL A 77 -2.04 13.36 9.10
CA VAL A 77 -3.06 12.40 9.51
C VAL A 77 -2.97 12.18 11.02
N GLY A 78 -4.13 11.99 11.64
CA GLY A 78 -4.25 11.71 13.05
C GLY A 78 -3.90 10.27 13.40
N PRO A 79 -3.87 9.96 14.71
CA PRO A 79 -3.52 8.63 15.19
C PRO A 79 -4.47 7.57 14.60
N GLY A 80 -3.90 6.45 14.17
CA GLY A 80 -4.70 5.35 13.65
C GLY A 80 -5.45 4.59 14.74
N GLU A 81 -6.77 4.67 14.75
CA GLU A 81 -7.64 3.77 15.52
C GLU A 81 -7.80 2.42 14.79
N GLY A 82 -6.76 1.59 14.83
CA GLY A 82 -6.82 0.16 14.43
C GLY A 82 -7.49 -0.08 13.07
N SER A 83 -8.72 -0.61 13.08
CA SER A 83 -9.49 -0.99 11.88
C SER A 83 -10.13 0.17 11.12
N LYS A 84 -10.10 1.40 11.66
CA LYS A 84 -10.73 2.57 11.03
C LYS A 84 -9.71 3.33 10.16
N PRO A 85 -10.17 3.98 9.07
CA PRO A 85 -9.36 4.94 8.34
C PRO A 85 -8.89 6.05 9.28
N ARG A 86 -7.61 6.44 9.22
CA ARG A 86 -7.07 7.56 10.01
C ARG A 86 -7.76 8.85 9.58
N GLN A 87 -8.08 9.70 10.55
CA GLN A 87 -8.66 11.00 10.28
C GLN A 87 -7.59 11.92 9.69
N VAL A 88 -7.90 12.63 8.61
CA VAL A 88 -6.97 13.61 8.04
C VAL A 88 -7.13 14.89 8.86
N LEU A 89 -6.01 15.41 9.39
CA LEU A 89 -6.02 16.58 10.28
C LEU A 89 -5.85 17.89 9.50
N ILE A 90 -5.21 17.83 8.34
CA ILE A 90 -5.01 19.01 7.49
C ILE A 90 -5.96 19.01 6.30
N THR A 91 -6.37 20.21 5.92
CA THR A 91 -7.17 20.44 4.72
C THR A 91 -6.29 20.73 3.51
N LEU A 92 -6.88 20.62 2.30
CA LEU A 92 -6.20 20.99 1.05
C LEU A 92 -5.64 22.41 1.07
N GLN A 93 -6.35 23.35 1.70
CA GLN A 93 -5.88 24.75 1.80
C GLN A 93 -4.64 24.86 2.68
N GLU A 94 -4.63 24.25 3.87
CA GLU A 94 -3.46 24.26 4.77
C GLU A 94 -2.25 23.58 4.14
N LEU A 95 -2.47 22.51 3.37
CA LEU A 95 -1.41 21.86 2.60
C LEU A 95 -0.79 22.80 1.55
N GLN A 96 -1.63 23.56 0.84
CA GLN A 96 -1.16 24.53 -0.16
C GLN A 96 -0.39 25.69 0.49
N GLU A 97 -0.81 26.15 1.65
CA GLU A 97 -0.11 27.18 2.43
C GLU A 97 1.27 26.71 2.92
N MET A 98 1.42 25.42 3.25
CA MET A 98 2.72 24.83 3.60
C MET A 98 3.67 24.62 2.41
N MET A 99 3.16 24.72 1.18
CA MET A 99 3.95 24.55 -0.06
C MET A 99 4.29 25.89 -0.74
N HIS A 100 3.96 27.02 -0.11
CA HIS A 100 4.20 28.39 -0.60
C HIS A 100 5.31 29.06 0.21
#